data_AF-A0A0B4GJZ1-F1
#
_entry.id   AF-A0A0B4GJZ1-F1
#
_cell.length_a   1.000
_cell.length_b   1.000
_cell.length_c   1.000
_cell.angle_alpha   90.00
_cell.angle_beta   90.00
_cell.angle_gamma   90.00
#
_symmetry.space_group_name_H-M   'P 1'
#
loop_
_entity.id
_entity.type
_entity.pdbx_description
1 polymer ?
#
loop_
_entity_poly.entity_id
_entity_poly.type
_entity_poly.pdbx_seq_one_letter_code
_entity_poly.pdbx_strand_id
1 'polypeptide(L)'
;MSPPQPPTHYEILNLTPSIIDESPDAAKLIKKAYHRALLRNHPDKTISHANTPPGALFSIDQITTAFTVLSSPRQRTEYDTKLRRAQTFSGAAGTDSAQRFQTGVENADLDDLPYDEAKERWYRSCRCGNVRGYLFEEEDLIEVEDEGELMVGCQDCSLWLRVHFAVADDVIPVGEDPIDQS
;
A
#
# COMPACT_ATOMS: atom_id res chain seq x y z
N MET A 1 15.13 5.40 6.99
CA MET A 1 15.23 5.80 5.58
C MET A 1 15.21 4.53 4.75
N SER A 2 14.05 4.18 4.19
CA SER A 2 13.92 2.98 3.34
C SER A 2 14.67 3.21 2.01
N PRO A 3 15.30 2.17 1.44
CA PRO A 3 15.98 2.29 0.15
C PRO A 3 14.97 2.64 -0.95
N PRO A 4 15.36 3.45 -1.96
CA PRO A 4 14.50 3.73 -3.09
C PRO A 4 14.17 2.41 -3.81
N GLN A 5 12.88 2.10 -3.89
CA GLN A 5 12.39 0.94 -4.63
C GLN A 5 12.79 1.10 -6.11
N PRO A 6 13.24 0.03 -6.79
CA PRO A 6 13.58 0.11 -8.20
C PRO A 6 12.34 0.50 -9.02
N PRO A 7 12.49 1.37 -10.03
CA PRO A 7 11.37 1.83 -10.85
C PRO A 7 10.70 0.66 -11.57
N THR A 8 9.38 0.67 -11.58
CA THR A 8 8.56 -0.32 -12.26
C THR A 8 8.68 -0.18 -13.79
N HIS A 9 8.33 -1.25 -14.52
CA HIS A 9 8.38 -1.21 -15.99
C HIS A 9 7.38 -0.21 -16.57
N TYR A 10 6.29 0.05 -15.83
CA TYR A 10 5.31 1.09 -16.13
C TYR A 10 5.90 2.50 -16.00
N GLU A 11 6.65 2.78 -14.93
CA GLU A 11 7.34 4.06 -14.73
C GLU A 11 8.43 4.31 -15.78
N ILE A 12 9.20 3.27 -16.14
CA ILE A 12 10.26 3.37 -17.17
C ILE A 12 9.70 3.83 -18.52
N LEU A 13 8.52 3.34 -18.91
CA LEU A 13 7.84 3.75 -20.15
C LEU A 13 6.86 4.91 -19.96
N ASN A 14 6.72 5.41 -18.73
CA ASN A 14 5.79 6.46 -18.33
C ASN A 14 4.35 6.13 -18.77
N LEU A 15 3.91 4.92 -18.42
CA LEU A 15 2.58 4.36 -18.64
C LEU A 15 1.94 3.97 -17.31
N THR A 16 0.61 3.88 -17.27
CA THR A 16 -0.13 3.30 -16.14
C THR A 16 -0.78 1.97 -16.56
N PRO A 17 -1.09 1.06 -15.64
CA PRO A 17 -1.84 -0.15 -15.98
C PRO A 17 -3.19 0.18 -16.63
N SER A 18 -3.92 1.15 -16.07
CA SER A 18 -5.25 1.58 -16.55
C SER A 18 -5.24 2.04 -18.00
N ILE A 19 -4.27 2.87 -18.42
CA ILE A 19 -4.23 3.39 -19.79
C ILE A 19 -3.96 2.28 -20.83
N ILE A 20 -3.33 1.18 -20.41
CA ILE A 20 -3.07 0.04 -21.28
C ILE A 20 -4.31 -0.86 -21.33
N ASP A 21 -5.00 -1.08 -20.21
CA ASP A 21 -6.19 -1.92 -20.13
C ASP A 21 -7.42 -1.28 -20.81
N GLU A 22 -7.52 0.05 -20.76
CA GLU A 22 -8.59 0.82 -21.43
C GLU A 22 -8.34 1.02 -22.93
N SER A 23 -7.12 0.74 -23.42
CA SER A 23 -6.76 1.00 -24.82
C SER A 23 -7.01 -0.23 -25.71
N PRO A 24 -7.86 -0.12 -26.75
CA PRO A 24 -8.05 -1.20 -27.72
C PRO A 24 -6.79 -1.49 -28.56
N ASP A 25 -5.83 -0.56 -28.58
CA ASP A 25 -4.56 -0.63 -29.31
C ASP A 25 -3.35 -0.57 -28.36
N ALA A 26 -3.45 -1.23 -27.20
CA ALA A 26 -2.40 -1.30 -26.17
C ALA A 26 -0.98 -1.50 -26.74
N ALA A 27 -0.80 -2.40 -27.71
CA ALA A 27 0.49 -2.67 -28.33
C ALA A 27 1.08 -1.45 -29.08
N LYS A 28 0.25 -0.67 -29.79
CA LYS A 28 0.70 0.57 -30.46
C LYS A 28 1.08 1.64 -29.45
N LEU A 29 0.31 1.75 -28.36
CA LEU A 29 0.56 2.69 -27.26
C LEU A 29 1.89 2.38 -26.57
N ILE A 30 2.13 1.12 -26.23
CA ILE A 30 3.39 0.65 -25.61
C ILE A 30 4.58 0.90 -26.56
N LYS A 31 4.43 0.61 -27.85
CA LYS A 31 5.47 0.88 -28.86
C LYS A 31 5.79 2.38 -28.98
N LYS A 32 4.77 3.24 -28.99
CA LYS A 32 4.96 4.70 -29.01
C LYS A 32 5.69 5.19 -27.75
N ALA A 33 5.33 4.65 -26.59
CA ALA A 33 5.99 4.96 -25.33
C ALA A 33 7.47 4.55 -25.33
N TYR A 34 7.79 3.36 -25.86
CA TYR A 34 9.15 2.89 -26.06
C TYR A 34 9.98 3.83 -26.94
N HIS A 35 9.47 4.21 -28.13
CA HIS A 35 10.17 5.17 -28.99
C HIS A 35 10.42 6.52 -28.31
N ARG A 36 9.43 7.03 -27.56
CA ARG A 36 9.58 8.27 -26.78
C ARG A 36 10.62 8.13 -25.67
N ALA A 37 10.65 7.01 -24.97
CA ALA A 37 11.61 6.74 -23.90
C ALA A 37 13.05 6.69 -24.45
N LEU A 38 13.27 6.02 -25.59
CA LEU A 38 14.58 6.01 -26.25
C LEU A 38 15.04 7.40 -26.69
N LEU A 39 14.16 8.21 -27.29
CA LEU A 39 14.50 9.56 -27.74
C LEU A 39 14.85 10.50 -26.59
N ARG A 40 14.24 10.31 -25.41
CA ARG A 40 14.50 11.11 -24.21
C ARG A 40 15.80 10.71 -23.51
N ASN A 41 16.18 9.44 -23.59
CA ASN A 41 17.35 8.87 -22.91
C ASN A 41 18.52 8.60 -23.86
N HIS A 42 18.48 9.16 -25.08
CA HIS A 42 19.54 8.99 -26.07
C HIS A 42 20.82 9.73 -25.62
N PRO A 43 21.99 9.07 -25.58
CA PRO A 43 23.23 9.65 -25.04
C PRO A 43 23.77 10.84 -25.85
N ASP A 44 23.34 10.99 -27.11
CA ASP A 44 23.73 12.15 -27.97
C ASP A 44 23.02 13.47 -27.58
N LYS A 45 21.95 13.42 -26.77
CA LYS A 45 21.21 14.61 -26.30
C LYS A 45 21.41 14.95 -24.82
N THR A 46 22.10 14.11 -24.05
CA THR A 46 22.32 14.33 -22.61
C THR A 46 23.32 15.47 -22.30
N ILE A 47 24.00 16.01 -23.32
CA ILE A 47 24.97 17.11 -23.17
C ILE A 47 24.28 18.50 -23.15
N SER A 48 23.01 18.63 -23.58
CA SER A 48 22.39 19.94 -23.82
C SER A 48 21.16 20.28 -22.96
N HIS A 49 20.87 19.53 -21.90
CA HIS A 49 19.61 19.70 -21.14
C HIS A 49 19.83 20.01 -19.66
N ALA A 50 20.18 21.27 -19.36
CA ALA A 50 20.19 21.85 -18.02
C ALA A 50 18.78 22.28 -17.52
N ASN A 51 17.71 22.03 -18.29
CA ASN A 51 16.35 22.53 -18.02
C ASN A 51 15.27 21.43 -17.99
N THR A 52 15.64 20.15 -17.94
CA THR A 52 14.67 19.07 -17.69
C THR A 52 14.51 18.87 -16.19
N PRO A 53 13.27 18.83 -15.65
CA PRO A 53 13.05 18.47 -14.26
C PRO A 53 13.67 17.09 -13.99
N PRO A 54 14.12 16.80 -12.76
CA PRO A 54 14.80 15.57 -12.40
C PRO A 54 13.84 14.36 -12.46
N GLY A 55 13.48 13.95 -13.68
CA GLY A 55 12.84 12.69 -13.97
C GLY A 55 13.92 11.70 -14.36
N ALA A 56 14.06 10.62 -13.59
CA ALA A 56 15.10 9.61 -13.71
C ALA A 56 15.44 9.27 -15.18
N LEU A 57 16.70 9.46 -15.57
CA LEU A 57 17.21 8.96 -16.84
C LEU A 57 17.33 7.43 -16.73
N PHE A 58 16.67 6.70 -17.62
CA PHE A 58 16.70 5.24 -17.66
C PHE A 58 17.66 4.75 -18.74
N SER A 59 18.38 3.66 -18.47
CA SER A 59 19.26 3.04 -19.47
C SER A 59 18.45 2.42 -20.62
N ILE A 60 19.09 2.30 -21.79
CA ILE A 60 18.49 1.67 -22.97
C ILE A 60 18.08 0.22 -22.67
N ASP A 61 18.87 -0.49 -21.86
CA ASP A 61 18.56 -1.87 -21.45
C ASP A 61 17.31 -1.94 -20.58
N GLN A 62 17.13 -1.00 -19.62
CA GLN A 62 15.91 -0.91 -18.81
C GLN A 62 14.68 -0.60 -19.66
N ILE A 63 14.79 0.31 -20.63
CA ILE A 63 13.71 0.68 -21.54
C ILE A 63 13.32 -0.51 -22.44
N THR A 64 14.32 -1.22 -22.96
CA THR A 64 14.11 -2.42 -23.78
C THR A 64 13.43 -3.52 -22.96
N THR A 65 13.92 -3.78 -21.75
CA THR A 65 13.34 -4.79 -20.84
C THR A 65 11.88 -4.45 -20.51
N ALA A 66 11.59 -3.18 -20.20
CA ALA A 66 10.23 -2.71 -19.94
C ALA A 66 9.31 -2.94 -21.14
N PHE A 67 9.77 -2.62 -22.35
CA PHE A 67 9.01 -2.84 -23.57
C PHE A 67 8.76 -4.33 -23.85
N THR A 68 9.77 -5.19 -23.71
CA THR A 68 9.63 -6.63 -23.94
C THR A 68 8.56 -7.23 -23.03
N VAL A 69 8.62 -6.91 -21.74
CA VAL A 69 7.65 -7.43 -20.75
C VAL A 69 6.25 -6.88 -20.99
N LEU A 70 6.09 -5.56 -21.17
CA LEU A 70 4.76 -4.95 -21.30
C LEU A 70 4.10 -5.24 -22.65
N SER A 71 4.87 -5.44 -23.72
CA SER A 71 4.33 -5.70 -25.06
C SER A 71 3.72 -7.10 -25.23
N SER A 72 4.11 -8.07 -24.41
CA SER A 72 3.54 -9.42 -24.42
C SER A 72 2.46 -9.56 -23.34
N PRO A 73 1.19 -9.86 -23.69
CA PRO A 73 0.10 -9.99 -22.71
C PRO A 73 0.42 -11.03 -21.63
N ARG A 74 1.08 -12.12 -22.00
CA ARG A 74 1.49 -13.18 -21.07
C ARG A 74 2.57 -12.68 -20.10
N GLN A 75 3.63 -12.06 -20.60
CA GLN A 75 4.73 -11.57 -19.75
C GLN A 75 4.26 -10.42 -18.85
N ARG A 76 3.39 -9.53 -19.36
CA ARG A 76 2.75 -8.48 -18.58
C ARG A 76 1.95 -9.06 -17.41
N THR A 77 1.12 -10.06 -17.67
CA THR A 77 0.33 -10.72 -16.61
C THR A 77 1.24 -11.38 -15.56
N GLU A 78 2.29 -12.09 -16.00
CA GLU A 78 3.29 -12.68 -15.10
C GLU A 78 4.04 -11.60 -14.29
N TYR A 79 4.31 -10.43 -14.88
CA TYR A 79 4.91 -9.30 -14.18
C TYR A 79 3.94 -8.65 -13.18
N ASP A 80 2.69 -8.45 -13.55
CA ASP A 80 1.66 -7.83 -12.70
C ASP A 80 1.35 -8.69 -11.48
N THR A 81 1.35 -10.02 -11.64
CA THR A 81 1.22 -10.96 -10.51
C THR A 81 2.43 -10.88 -9.58
N LYS A 82 3.66 -10.79 -10.12
CA LYS A 82 4.88 -10.56 -9.31
C LYS A 82 4.82 -9.23 -8.57
N LEU A 83 4.39 -8.15 -9.23
CA LEU A 83 4.29 -6.82 -8.64
C LEU A 83 3.26 -6.81 -7.49
N ARG A 84 2.11 -7.45 -7.69
CA ARG A 84 1.08 -7.59 -6.66
C ARG A 84 1.58 -8.40 -5.46
N ARG A 85 2.29 -9.50 -5.70
CA ARG A 85 2.92 -10.32 -4.64
C ARG A 85 3.99 -9.53 -3.89
N ALA A 86 4.88 -8.85 -4.60
CA ALA A 86 5.92 -8.03 -3.99
C ALA A 86 5.31 -6.94 -3.09
N GLN A 87 4.18 -6.37 -3.48
CA GLN A 87 3.44 -5.38 -2.68
C GLN A 87 2.72 -6.00 -1.48
N THR A 88 2.22 -7.22 -1.56
CA THR A 88 1.62 -7.92 -0.40
C THR A 88 2.67 -8.39 0.61
N PHE A 89 3.87 -8.76 0.16
CA PHE A 89 4.98 -9.14 1.04
C PHE A 89 5.73 -7.93 1.64
N SER A 90 5.62 -6.75 1.01
CA SER A 90 6.22 -5.49 1.50
C SER A 90 5.27 -4.74 2.45
N GLY A 91 4.54 -5.46 3.30
CA GLY A 91 3.56 -4.92 4.25
C GLY A 91 4.09 -3.96 5.33
N ALA A 92 5.23 -3.30 5.12
CA ALA A 92 5.76 -2.29 6.00
C ALA A 92 6.26 -1.07 5.20
N ALA A 93 5.69 0.09 5.53
CA ALA A 93 6.16 1.43 5.20
C ALA A 93 5.98 1.95 3.75
N GLY A 94 4.93 2.75 3.56
CA GLY A 94 5.12 4.17 3.21
C GLY A 94 5.38 4.58 1.76
N THR A 95 4.37 5.27 1.21
CA THR A 95 4.40 6.41 0.27
C THR A 95 4.66 6.17 -1.22
N ASP A 96 3.56 6.36 -1.96
CA ASP A 96 3.45 7.22 -3.15
C ASP A 96 4.08 6.74 -4.45
N SER A 97 3.32 5.94 -5.20
CA SER A 97 3.00 6.33 -6.58
C SER A 97 1.87 5.45 -7.13
N ALA A 98 0.95 6.10 -7.82
CA ALA A 98 -0.27 5.60 -8.43
C ALA A 98 -1.41 5.31 -7.43
N GLN A 99 -2.36 6.24 -7.33
CA GLN A 99 -3.70 6.15 -7.96
C GLN A 99 -4.38 4.77 -8.01
N ARG A 100 -4.05 3.90 -7.07
CA ARG A 100 -4.74 2.64 -6.89
C ARG A 100 -6.03 3.02 -6.20
N PHE A 101 -7.13 2.83 -6.91
CA PHE A 101 -8.43 2.51 -6.35
C PHE A 101 -8.31 1.23 -5.51
N GLN A 102 -7.45 1.26 -4.50
CA GLN A 102 -7.35 0.30 -3.43
C GLN A 102 -8.52 0.69 -2.54
N THR A 103 -9.61 -0.05 -2.70
CA THR A 103 -10.69 -0.22 -1.73
C THR A 103 -10.18 0.16 -0.34
N GLY A 104 -10.71 1.27 0.20
CA GLY A 104 -10.07 2.13 1.19
C GLY A 104 -9.91 1.56 2.59
N VAL A 105 -9.48 0.30 2.73
CA VAL A 105 -9.27 -0.39 4.01
C VAL A 105 -7.76 -0.44 4.31
N GLU A 106 -7.37 0.19 5.40
CA GLU A 106 -6.03 0.12 6.01
C GLU A 106 -6.04 -0.94 7.10
N ASN A 107 -4.94 -1.65 7.37
CA ASN A 107 -4.88 -2.61 8.49
C ASN A 107 -3.91 -2.09 9.56
N ALA A 108 -4.19 -2.37 10.83
CA ALA A 108 -3.35 -2.08 11.99
C ALA A 108 -3.51 -3.17 13.06
N ASP A 109 -2.47 -3.38 13.85
CA ASP A 109 -2.55 -4.18 15.07
C ASP A 109 -2.94 -3.25 16.24
N LEU A 110 -3.74 -3.75 17.19
CA LEU A 110 -4.20 -2.95 18.33
C LEU A 110 -3.03 -2.44 19.19
N ASP A 111 -2.00 -3.27 19.37
CA ASP A 111 -0.80 -2.95 20.15
C ASP A 111 0.01 -1.76 19.59
N ASP A 112 -0.14 -1.46 18.30
CA ASP A 112 0.53 -0.35 17.61
C ASP A 112 -0.29 0.95 17.67
N LEU A 113 -1.53 0.91 18.16
CA LEU A 113 -2.42 2.06 18.19
C LEU A 113 -2.27 2.85 19.50
N PRO A 114 -2.17 4.19 19.43
CA PRO A 114 -2.11 5.00 20.64
C PRO A 114 -3.44 4.93 21.39
N TYR A 115 -3.33 4.65 22.69
CA TYR A 115 -4.43 4.63 23.64
C TYR A 115 -4.49 5.93 24.44
N ASP A 116 -5.66 6.55 24.50
CA ASP A 116 -5.93 7.77 25.28
C ASP A 116 -6.52 7.38 26.64
N GLU A 117 -5.67 7.21 27.65
CA GLU A 117 -6.06 6.79 29.02
C GLU A 117 -7.11 7.73 29.65
N ALA A 118 -7.12 9.02 29.30
CA ALA A 118 -8.06 9.98 29.88
C ALA A 118 -9.49 9.80 29.36
N LYS A 119 -9.65 9.14 28.22
CA LYS A 119 -10.95 8.94 27.56
C LYS A 119 -11.22 7.49 27.19
N GLU A 120 -10.36 6.58 27.64
CA GLU A 120 -10.41 5.13 27.50
C GLU A 120 -10.66 4.67 26.06
N ARG A 121 -9.94 5.26 25.09
CA ARG A 121 -10.17 4.99 23.66
C ARG A 121 -8.90 4.92 22.83
N TRP A 122 -8.93 4.08 21.80
CA TRP A 122 -7.89 4.04 20.78
C TRP A 122 -8.16 5.08 19.70
N TYR A 123 -7.10 5.61 19.11
CA TYR A 123 -7.22 6.54 17.99
C TYR A 123 -6.13 6.36 16.96
N ARG A 124 -6.42 6.75 15.72
CA ARG A 124 -5.40 6.85 14.66
C ARG A 124 -5.66 8.02 13.74
N SER A 125 -4.59 8.65 13.26
CA SER A 125 -4.67 9.64 12.21
C SER A 125 -5.04 8.99 10.87
N CYS A 126 -5.95 9.62 10.13
CA CYS A 126 -6.30 9.22 8.78
C CYS A 126 -5.50 10.04 7.75
N ARG A 127 -5.21 9.42 6.61
CA ARG A 127 -4.56 10.08 5.45
C ARG A 127 -5.35 11.23 4.83
N CYS A 128 -6.62 11.43 5.22
CA CYS A 128 -7.38 12.62 4.85
C CYS A 128 -6.91 13.89 5.60
N GLY A 129 -6.09 13.75 6.63
CA GLY A 129 -5.58 14.85 7.45
C GLY A 129 -6.25 14.95 8.83
N ASN A 130 -7.31 14.18 9.11
CA ASN A 130 -7.83 14.10 10.47
C ASN A 130 -6.88 13.29 11.37
N VAL A 131 -6.29 13.95 12.37
CA VAL A 131 -5.38 13.37 13.37
C VAL A 131 -6.04 12.30 14.26
N ARG A 132 -7.36 12.33 14.40
CA ARG A 132 -8.19 11.34 15.11
C ARG A 132 -9.30 10.83 14.20
N GLY A 133 -8.94 10.49 12.96
CA GLY A 133 -9.89 10.03 11.96
C GLY A 133 -10.60 8.74 12.37
N TYR A 134 -9.85 7.81 12.94
CA TYR A 134 -10.36 6.55 13.47
C TYR A 134 -10.37 6.61 15.00
N LEU A 135 -11.51 6.28 15.59
CA LEU A 135 -11.77 6.28 17.03
C LEU A 135 -12.67 5.09 17.34
N PHE A 136 -12.34 4.34 18.39
CA PHE A 136 -13.12 3.22 18.91
C PHE A 136 -12.72 2.96 20.36
N GLU A 137 -13.61 2.33 21.12
CA GLU A 137 -13.43 2.01 22.54
C GLU A 137 -13.42 0.51 22.79
N GLU A 138 -13.29 0.11 24.06
CA GLU A 138 -13.14 -1.31 24.42
C GLU A 138 -14.41 -2.10 24.13
N GLU A 139 -15.56 -1.44 24.31
CA GLU A 139 -16.86 -2.02 24.04
C GLU A 139 -16.99 -2.45 22.57
N ASP A 140 -16.46 -1.66 21.63
CA ASP A 140 -16.45 -1.99 20.20
C ASP A 140 -15.61 -3.25 19.90
N LEU A 141 -14.51 -3.46 20.64
CA LEU A 141 -13.65 -4.63 20.50
C LEU A 141 -14.32 -5.89 21.07
N ILE A 142 -15.01 -5.76 22.21
CA ILE A 142 -15.75 -6.86 22.84
C ILE A 142 -16.85 -7.37 21.92
N GLU A 143 -17.57 -6.48 21.21
CA GLU A 143 -18.63 -6.89 20.29
C GLU A 143 -18.15 -7.80 19.14
N VAL A 144 -16.86 -7.70 18.77
CA VAL A 144 -16.24 -8.48 17.69
C VAL A 144 -15.12 -9.40 18.20
N GLU A 145 -15.16 -9.76 19.49
CA GLU A 145 -14.14 -10.58 20.14
C GLU A 145 -13.95 -11.94 19.45
N ASP A 146 -15.05 -12.56 18.99
CA ASP A 146 -15.06 -13.83 18.27
C ASP A 146 -14.41 -13.72 16.87
N GLU A 147 -14.46 -12.54 16.25
CA GLU A 147 -13.88 -12.28 14.93
C GLU A 147 -12.38 -11.96 15.02
N GLY A 148 -11.93 -11.36 16.12
CA GLY A 148 -10.55 -10.90 16.32
C GLY A 148 -10.13 -9.75 15.39
N GLU A 149 -11.10 -9.14 14.71
CA GLU A 149 -10.89 -7.96 13.86
C GLU A 149 -12.04 -6.95 13.98
N LEU A 150 -11.69 -5.67 14.13
CA LEU A 150 -12.64 -4.55 14.21
C LEU A 150 -12.52 -3.64 12.98
N MET A 151 -13.66 -3.30 12.36
CA MET A 151 -13.73 -2.42 11.19
C MET A 151 -14.19 -1.01 11.59
N VAL A 152 -13.29 -0.03 11.51
CA VAL A 152 -13.51 1.35 11.94
C VAL A 152 -13.52 2.31 10.74
N GLY A 153 -14.61 3.05 10.57
CA GLY A 153 -14.71 4.11 9.55
C GLY A 153 -14.01 5.40 9.98
N CYS A 154 -13.42 6.13 9.03
CA CYS A 154 -12.94 7.48 9.31
C CYS A 154 -14.12 8.44 9.43
N GLN A 155 -14.09 9.32 10.43
CA GLN A 155 -15.18 10.28 10.68
C GLN A 155 -15.34 11.36 9.58
N ASP A 156 -14.29 11.65 8.81
CA ASP A 156 -14.28 12.73 7.82
C ASP A 156 -14.12 12.25 6.37
N CYS A 157 -14.06 10.94 6.12
CA CYS A 157 -13.95 10.41 4.76
C CYS A 157 -14.45 8.96 4.66
N SER A 158 -14.46 8.40 3.45
CA SER A 158 -14.96 7.03 3.18
C SER A 158 -13.91 5.93 3.40
N LEU A 159 -12.87 6.22 4.18
CA LEU A 159 -11.81 5.26 4.48
C LEU A 159 -12.16 4.42 5.69
N TRP A 160 -11.62 3.20 5.70
CA TRP A 160 -11.83 2.18 6.70
C TRP A 160 -10.47 1.74 7.26
N LEU A 161 -10.45 1.39 8.52
CA LEU A 161 -9.32 0.80 9.24
C LEU A 161 -9.79 -0.53 9.81
N ARG A 162 -9.07 -1.61 9.50
CA ARG A 162 -9.23 -2.92 10.12
C ARG A 162 -8.19 -3.06 11.22
N VAL A 163 -8.65 -3.28 12.44
CA VAL A 163 -7.82 -3.44 13.62
C VAL A 163 -7.81 -4.91 13.99
N HIS A 164 -6.65 -5.56 13.97
CA HIS A 164 -6.49 -6.93 14.45
C HIS A 164 -6.11 -6.92 15.92
N PHE A 165 -6.73 -7.80 16.71
CA PHE A 165 -6.45 -7.96 18.13
C PHE A 165 -6.60 -9.42 18.54
N ALA A 166 -5.95 -9.79 19.64
CA ALA A 166 -6.09 -11.11 20.24
C ALA A 166 -6.73 -10.94 21.62
N VAL A 167 -7.82 -11.66 21.87
CA VAL A 167 -8.41 -11.75 23.19
C VAL A 167 -7.53 -12.67 24.03
N ALA A 168 -6.96 -12.15 25.11
CA ALA A 168 -6.31 -12.99 26.08
C ALA A 168 -7.40 -13.62 26.96
N ASP A 169 -7.59 -14.94 26.86
CA ASP A 169 -8.36 -15.70 27.85
C ASP A 169 -7.62 -15.59 29.19
N ASP A 170 -7.95 -14.58 29.99
CA ASP A 170 -7.65 -14.61 31.42
C ASP A 170 -8.56 -15.68 32.04
N VAL A 171 -8.09 -16.93 31.98
CA VAL A 171 -8.56 -18.00 32.85
C VAL A 171 -8.32 -17.57 34.29
N ILE A 172 -9.28 -16.85 34.85
CA ILE A 172 -9.36 -16.60 36.29
C ILE A 172 -9.48 -17.97 36.94
N PRO A 173 -8.49 -18.44 37.72
CA PRO A 173 -8.71 -19.60 38.57
C PRO A 173 -9.81 -19.22 39.57
N VAL A 174 -11.01 -19.73 39.32
CA VAL A 174 -12.14 -19.66 40.24
C VAL A 174 -11.76 -20.44 41.50
N GLY A 175 -11.38 -19.67 42.52
CA GLY A 175 -11.68 -19.83 43.96
C GLY A 175 -11.44 -21.18 44.63
N GLU A 176 -10.70 -21.13 45.74
CA GLU A 176 -11.17 -21.70 47.01
C GLU A 176 -10.82 -20.74 48.15
N ASP A 177 -11.85 -20.15 48.77
CA ASP A 177 -11.81 -19.41 50.03
C ASP A 177 -12.42 -20.31 51.13
N PRO A 178 -12.31 -19.96 52.42
CA PRO A 178 -11.41 -20.54 53.43
C PRO A 178 -12.06 -21.67 54.26
N ILE A 179 -11.25 -22.61 54.78
CA ILE A 179 -11.69 -23.55 55.81
C ILE A 179 -10.95 -23.25 57.12
N ASP A 180 -11.71 -22.61 58.01
CA ASP A 180 -11.53 -22.64 59.47
C ASP A 180 -11.42 -24.09 59.98
N GLN A 181 -10.31 -24.41 60.68
CA GLN A 181 -10.28 -25.29 61.85
C GLN A 181 -8.86 -25.51 62.39
N SER A 182 -8.56 -24.93 63.56
CA SER A 182 -8.11 -25.58 64.80
C SER A 182 -7.21 -24.69 65.65
#